data_AF-A0A0T9UWW8-F1
#
_entry.id   AF-A0A0T9UWW8-F1
#
_cell.length_a   1.000
_cell.length_b   1.000
_cell.length_c   1.000
_cell.angle_alpha   90.00
_cell.angle_beta   90.00
_cell.angle_gamma   90.00
#
_symmetry.space_group_name_H-M   'P 1'
#
loop_
_entity.id
_entity.type
_entity.pdbx_description
1 polymer ?
#
loop_
_entity_poly.entity_id
_entity_poly.type
_entity_poly.pdbx_seq_one_letter_code
_entity_poly.pdbx_strand_id
1 'polypeptide(L)'
;MLDREECIQLLSDGTLTYKDIFTLQCSVNKLVIHANQQTIALSEGQKRLLVALLKGINCKRQIINLVWYENHQRISDNNYHQLIFQFRALLQRYNISGELIVTVPHYGLKLNEGLLSVNNLQPGTKVDQCKQKTSDTVPKRNVNLAITRIFNFGRSLFISS
;
A
#
# COMPACT_ATOMS: atom_id res chain seq x y z
N MET A 1 17.01 -14.39 9.34
CA MET A 1 16.15 -13.30 9.84
C MET A 1 17.01 -12.06 9.78
N LEU A 2 16.52 -10.89 9.32
CA LEU A 2 17.40 -9.71 9.20
C LEU A 2 17.91 -9.33 10.61
N ASP A 3 19.21 -9.12 10.75
CA ASP A 3 19.76 -8.67 12.02
C ASP A 3 19.60 -7.15 12.18
N ARG A 4 19.68 -6.66 13.42
CA ARG A 4 19.49 -5.24 13.72
C ARG A 4 20.44 -4.34 12.92
N GLU A 5 21.70 -4.74 12.80
CA GLU A 5 22.73 -4.00 12.08
C GLU A 5 22.42 -3.94 10.58
N GLU A 6 21.95 -5.06 10.01
CA GLU A 6 21.50 -5.14 8.62
C GLU A 6 20.31 -4.20 8.38
N CYS A 7 19.33 -4.15 9.30
CA CYS A 7 18.23 -3.20 9.23
C CYS A 7 18.71 -1.75 9.24
N ILE A 8 19.68 -1.40 10.07
CA ILE A 8 20.25 -0.05 10.14
C ILE A 8 20.95 0.31 8.82
N GLN A 9 21.75 -0.61 8.27
CA GLN A 9 22.41 -0.42 6.97
C GLN A 9 21.40 -0.29 5.83
N LEU A 10 20.30 -1.05 5.86
CA LEU A 10 19.25 -0.95 4.86
C LEU A 10 18.52 0.41 4.92
N LEU A 11 18.42 1.02 6.11
CA LEU A 11 17.73 2.29 6.34
C LEU A 11 18.65 3.51 6.32
N SER A 12 19.98 3.34 6.22
CA SER A 12 20.94 4.45 6.25
C SER A 12 20.95 5.31 4.99
N ASP A 13 20.25 4.89 3.93
CA ASP A 13 20.18 5.64 2.68
C ASP A 13 19.47 6.98 2.86
N GLY A 14 20.10 8.07 2.44
CA GLY A 14 19.51 9.42 2.51
C GLY A 14 18.34 9.61 1.55
N THR A 15 18.50 9.13 0.31
CA THR A 15 17.52 9.29 -0.76
C THR A 15 17.53 8.04 -1.64
N LEU A 16 16.35 7.51 -1.95
CA LEU A 16 16.15 6.33 -2.80
C LEU A 16 15.28 6.70 -4.00
N THR A 17 15.83 6.59 -5.21
CA THR A 17 15.09 6.84 -6.46
C THR A 17 14.69 5.51 -7.11
N TYR A 18 13.44 5.42 -7.56
CA TYR A 18 12.92 4.23 -8.23
C TYR A 18 12.46 4.56 -9.65
N LYS A 19 13.21 4.06 -10.64
CA LYS A 19 12.91 4.11 -12.09
C LYS A 19 12.43 5.49 -12.58
N ASP A 20 12.93 6.57 -11.96
CA ASP A 20 12.51 7.97 -12.19
C ASP A 20 11.01 8.25 -12.02
N ILE A 21 10.27 7.34 -11.38
CA ILE A 21 8.85 7.51 -11.11
C ILE A 21 8.66 8.29 -9.82
N PHE A 22 9.41 7.90 -8.79
CA PHE A 22 9.36 8.54 -7.50
C PHE A 22 10.72 8.47 -6.79
N THR A 23 10.93 9.42 -5.91
CA THR A 23 12.09 9.52 -5.03
C THR A 23 11.63 9.59 -3.59
N LEU A 24 12.11 8.66 -2.79
CA LEU A 24 11.93 8.65 -1.34
C LEU A 24 13.08 9.41 -0.68
N GLN A 25 12.74 10.47 0.04
CA GLN A 25 13.66 11.25 0.85
C GLN A 25 13.56 10.76 2.30
N CYS A 26 14.52 9.94 2.74
CA CYS A 26 14.48 9.25 4.03
C CYS A 26 14.72 10.18 5.21
N SER A 27 15.47 11.28 5.01
CA SER A 27 15.77 12.27 6.04
C SER A 27 14.55 13.09 6.46
N VAL A 28 13.65 13.38 5.51
CA VAL A 28 12.46 14.21 5.72
C VAL A 28 11.16 13.40 5.74
N ASN A 29 11.25 12.07 5.58
CA ASN A 29 10.11 11.17 5.46
C ASN A 29 9.11 11.63 4.39
N LYS A 30 9.61 11.97 3.19
CA LYS A 30 8.78 12.44 2.06
C LYS A 30 8.96 11.58 0.84
N LEU A 31 7.86 11.29 0.16
CA LEU A 31 7.83 10.65 -1.14
C LEU A 31 7.52 11.70 -2.21
N VAL A 32 8.45 11.92 -3.13
CA VAL A 32 8.30 12.81 -4.27
C VAL A 32 7.96 11.96 -5.48
N ILE A 33 6.85 12.26 -6.15
CA ILE A 33 6.42 11.57 -7.37
C ILE A 33 6.68 12.49 -8.54
N HIS A 34 7.57 12.06 -9.43
CA HIS A 34 8.06 12.89 -10.53
C HIS A 34 7.00 13.14 -11.59
N ALA A 35 6.14 12.14 -11.87
CA ALA A 35 5.09 12.25 -12.88
C ALA A 35 4.16 13.46 -12.68
N ASN A 36 3.82 13.77 -11.42
CA ASN A 36 2.90 14.86 -11.07
C ASN A 36 3.58 15.94 -10.22
N GLN A 37 4.90 15.87 -10.04
CA GLN A 37 5.70 16.71 -9.12
C GLN A 37 5.09 16.82 -7.71
N GLN A 38 4.43 15.76 -7.26
CA GLN A 38 3.68 15.78 -6.01
C GLN A 38 4.53 15.24 -4.86
N THR A 39 4.44 15.87 -3.69
CA THR A 39 5.16 15.43 -2.49
C THR A 39 4.17 14.95 -1.43
N ILE A 40 4.41 13.75 -0.92
CA ILE A 40 3.60 13.09 0.10
C ILE A 40 4.43 12.96 1.38
N ALA A 41 3.89 13.43 2.50
CA ALA A 41 4.49 13.20 3.81
C ALA A 41 4.15 11.78 4.29
N LEU A 42 5.16 11.05 4.73
CA LEU A 42 5.04 9.67 5.21
C LEU A 42 5.27 9.61 6.72
N SER A 43 4.62 8.66 7.39
CA SER A 43 5.04 8.25 8.73
C SER A 43 6.34 7.42 8.66
N GLU A 44 7.02 7.29 9.78
CA GLU A 44 8.26 6.50 9.86
C GLU A 44 8.05 5.05 9.40
N GLY A 45 6.95 4.41 9.83
CA GLY A 45 6.61 3.07 9.41
C GLY A 45 6.31 2.97 7.91
N GLN A 46 5.65 3.98 7.32
CA GLN A 46 5.37 4.02 5.89
C GLN A 46 6.65 4.21 5.06
N LYS A 47 7.58 5.08 5.52
CA LYS A 47 8.90 5.19 4.91
C LYS A 47 9.61 3.84 4.94
N ARG A 48 9.77 3.23 6.12
CA ARG A 48 10.52 1.98 6.26
C ARG A 48 9.92 0.86 5.42
N LEU A 49 8.59 0.80 5.32
CA LEU A 49 7.89 -0.11 4.41
C LEU A 49 8.30 0.14 2.96
N LEU A 50 8.33 1.40 2.53
CA LEU A 50 8.72 1.73 1.16
C LEU A 50 10.19 1.41 0.90
N VAL A 51 11.09 1.68 1.84
CA VAL A 51 12.51 1.27 1.76
C VAL A 51 12.60 -0.25 1.59
N ALA A 52 11.85 -1.03 2.36
CA ALA A 52 11.82 -2.48 2.24
C ALA A 52 11.52 -2.91 0.81
N LEU A 53 10.44 -2.36 0.24
CA LEU A 53 9.99 -2.70 -1.10
C LEU A 53 10.95 -2.23 -2.19
N LEU A 54 11.57 -1.07 -2.02
CA LEU A 54 12.57 -0.54 -2.94
C LEU A 54 13.85 -1.38 -2.97
N LYS A 55 14.22 -1.97 -1.83
CA LYS A 55 15.34 -2.90 -1.72
C LYS A 55 14.98 -4.36 -2.07
N GLY A 56 13.76 -4.60 -2.55
CA GLY A 56 13.29 -5.93 -2.95
C GLY A 56 12.92 -6.86 -1.78
N ILE A 57 12.80 -6.32 -0.56
CA ILE A 57 12.39 -7.07 0.62
C ILE A 57 10.87 -7.21 0.60
N ASN A 58 10.41 -8.35 0.08
CA ASN A 58 9.01 -8.60 -0.20
C ASN A 58 8.34 -9.56 0.81
N CYS A 59 9.12 -10.31 1.58
CA CYS A 59 8.61 -11.29 2.53
C CYS A 59 7.97 -10.61 3.75
N LYS A 60 6.75 -10.99 4.13
CA LYS A 60 6.02 -10.43 5.29
C LYS A 60 6.87 -10.37 6.56
N ARG A 61 7.57 -11.45 6.92
CA ARG A 61 8.39 -11.50 8.13
C ARG A 61 9.58 -10.55 8.09
N GLN A 62 10.22 -10.41 6.93
CA GLN A 62 11.35 -9.49 6.76
C GLN A 62 10.88 -8.03 6.78
N ILE A 63 9.75 -7.73 6.13
CA ILE A 63 9.13 -6.41 6.18
C ILE A 63 8.78 -6.02 7.61
N ILE A 64 8.12 -6.90 8.37
CA ILE A 64 7.79 -6.65 9.77
C ILE A 64 9.06 -6.38 10.59
N ASN A 65 10.09 -7.19 10.39
CA ASN A 65 11.35 -7.01 11.09
C ASN A 65 12.03 -5.68 10.76
N LEU A 66 12.07 -5.28 9.48
CA LEU A 66 12.71 -4.03 9.05
C LEU A 66 11.93 -2.79 9.50
N VAL A 67 10.60 -2.80 9.39
CA VAL A 67 9.76 -1.64 9.75
C VAL A 67 9.82 -1.36 11.24
N TRP A 68 9.84 -2.41 12.06
CA TRP A 68 9.78 -2.33 13.52
C TRP A 68 11.06 -2.83 14.20
N TYR A 69 12.22 -2.74 13.55
CA TYR A 69 13.50 -3.26 14.07
C TYR A 69 13.92 -2.66 15.43
N GLU A 70 13.43 -1.46 15.75
CA GLU A 70 13.68 -0.76 17.02
C GLU A 70 12.66 -1.11 18.10
N ASN A 71 11.51 -1.67 17.72
CA ASN A 71 10.44 -1.93 18.66
C ASN A 71 10.76 -3.18 19.49
N HIS A 72 10.82 -2.99 20.80
CA HIS A 72 11.00 -4.09 21.77
C HIS A 72 9.69 -4.82 22.09
N GLN A 73 8.56 -4.35 21.53
CA GLN A 73 7.25 -4.94 21.71
C GLN A 73 6.93 -5.95 20.61
N ARG A 74 6.15 -6.98 20.97
CA ARG A 74 5.69 -8.00 20.02
C ARG A 74 4.71 -7.38 19.01
N ILE A 75 5.19 -7.16 17.79
CA ILE A 75 4.37 -6.67 16.69
C ILE A 75 3.48 -7.80 16.18
N SER A 76 2.16 -7.58 16.19
CA SER A 76 1.20 -8.53 15.64
C SER A 76 0.99 -8.32 14.15
N ASP A 77 0.50 -9.37 13.49
CA ASP A 77 0.09 -9.32 12.08
C ASP A 77 -0.93 -8.21 11.78
N ASN A 78 -1.77 -7.87 12.77
CA ASN A 78 -2.73 -6.78 12.63
C ASN A 78 -2.03 -5.43 12.38
N ASN A 79 -0.91 -5.14 13.03
CA ASN A 79 -0.14 -3.91 12.82
C ASN A 79 0.37 -3.83 11.37
N TYR A 80 0.87 -4.96 10.85
CA TYR A 80 1.31 -5.08 9.47
C TYR A 80 0.18 -4.78 8.49
N HIS A 81 -1.00 -5.38 8.68
CA HIS A 81 -2.15 -5.14 7.82
C HIS A 81 -2.68 -3.71 7.92
N GLN A 82 -2.69 -3.12 9.12
CA GLN A 82 -3.07 -1.73 9.34
C GLN A 82 -2.12 -0.76 8.64
N LEU A 83 -0.81 -0.97 8.72
CA LEU A 83 0.18 -0.13 8.03
C LEU A 83 -0.04 -0.12 6.52
N ILE A 84 -0.28 -1.30 5.92
CA ILE A 84 -0.55 -1.43 4.48
C ILE A 84 -1.84 -0.71 4.11
N PHE A 85 -2.90 -0.91 4.89
CA PHE A 85 -4.18 -0.27 4.66
C PHE A 85 -4.06 1.26 4.72
N GLN A 86 -3.38 1.79 5.75
CA GLN A 86 -3.13 3.22 5.89
C GLN A 86 -2.28 3.77 4.75
N PHE A 87 -1.26 3.04 4.32
CA PHE A 87 -0.42 3.47 3.21
C PHE A 87 -1.18 3.49 1.88
N ARG A 88 -2.00 2.47 1.59
CA ARG A 88 -2.87 2.46 0.41
C ARG A 88 -3.87 3.62 0.43
N ALA A 89 -4.49 3.87 1.58
CA ALA A 89 -5.42 4.99 1.74
C ALA A 89 -4.70 6.34 1.56
N LEU A 90 -3.45 6.46 2.01
CA LEU A 90 -2.63 7.65 1.78
C LEU A 90 -2.39 7.87 0.28
N LEU A 91 -1.95 6.84 -0.45
CA LEU A 91 -1.74 6.93 -1.90
C LEU A 91 -3.02 7.35 -2.64
N GLN A 92 -4.16 6.75 -2.29
CA GLN A 92 -5.45 7.08 -2.90
C GLN A 92 -5.86 8.54 -2.68
N ARG A 93 -5.56 9.12 -1.50
CA ARG A 93 -5.83 10.56 -1.24
C ARG A 93 -5.05 11.49 -2.17
N TYR A 94 -3.90 11.05 -2.65
CA TYR A 94 -3.06 11.78 -3.60
C TYR A 94 -3.30 11.32 -5.05
N ASN A 95 -4.45 10.68 -5.34
CA ASN A 95 -4.82 10.17 -6.66
C ASN A 95 -3.84 9.14 -7.26
N ILE A 96 -3.08 8.45 -6.42
CA ILE A 96 -2.22 7.35 -6.84
C ILE A 96 -2.98 6.05 -6.65
N SER A 97 -2.90 5.17 -7.63
CA SER A 97 -3.53 3.87 -7.52
C SER A 97 -2.96 3.11 -6.31
N GLY A 98 -3.84 2.70 -5.39
CA GLY A 98 -3.48 1.87 -4.24
C GLY A 98 -2.93 0.50 -4.66
N GLU A 99 -3.07 0.13 -5.93
CA GLU A 99 -2.48 -1.04 -6.56
C GLU A 99 -0.96 -0.91 -6.81
N LEU A 100 -0.35 0.25 -6.49
CA LEU A 100 1.10 0.41 -6.46
C LEU A 100 1.77 -0.68 -5.60
N ILE A 101 1.13 -1.06 -4.49
CA ILE A 101 1.56 -2.17 -3.64
C ILE A 101 0.57 -3.31 -3.75
N VAL A 102 1.04 -4.42 -4.32
CA VAL A 102 0.27 -5.65 -4.48
C VAL A 102 0.61 -6.60 -3.35
N THR A 103 -0.42 -7.15 -2.72
CA THR A 103 -0.27 -8.22 -1.75
C THR A 103 -0.11 -9.54 -2.50
N VAL A 104 0.94 -10.29 -2.16
CA VAL A 104 1.17 -11.63 -2.68
C VAL A 104 0.68 -12.62 -1.61
N PRO A 105 -0.37 -13.41 -1.89
CA PRO A 105 -0.89 -14.38 -0.95
C PRO A 105 0.20 -15.29 -0.40
N HIS A 106 0.17 -15.56 0.91
CA HIS A 106 1.13 -16.40 1.63
C HIS A 106 2.60 -15.96 1.59
N TYR A 107 2.91 -14.80 1.00
CA TYR A 107 4.29 -14.32 0.88
C TYR A 107 4.50 -12.95 1.53
N GLY A 108 3.76 -11.92 1.11
CA GLY A 108 3.95 -10.56 1.61
C GLY A 108 3.47 -9.49 0.65
N LEU A 109 4.35 -8.57 0.27
CA LEU A 109 4.04 -7.41 -0.56
C LEU A 109 5.09 -7.24 -1.65
N LYS A 110 4.69 -6.66 -2.77
CA LYS A 110 5.60 -6.23 -3.83
C LYS A 110 5.12 -4.92 -4.44
N LEU A 111 6.05 -4.18 -5.03
CA LEU A 111 5.69 -3.08 -5.92
C LEU A 111 5.14 -3.63 -7.23
N ASN A 112 4.09 -3.00 -7.72
CA ASN A 112 3.47 -3.34 -8.98
C ASN A 112 4.21 -2.66 -10.13
N GLU A 113 5.22 -3.35 -10.67
CA GLU A 113 6.02 -2.80 -11.75
C GLU A 113 5.20 -2.50 -13.02
N GLY A 114 4.11 -3.25 -13.26
CA GLY A 114 3.24 -3.07 -14.42
C GLY A 114 2.46 -1.75 -14.37
N LEU A 115 1.96 -1.36 -13.20
CA LEU A 115 1.23 -0.09 -13.03
C LEU A 115 2.17 1.12 -13.07
N LEU A 116 3.42 0.90 -12.67
CA LEU A 116 4.48 1.89 -12.67
C LEU A 116 4.98 2.23 -14.08
N SER A 117 4.98 1.25 -14.99
CA SER A 117 5.35 1.46 -16.40
C SER A 117 4.27 2.16 -17.23
N VAL A 118 3.00 2.05 -16.83
CA VAL A 118 1.85 2.48 -17.65
C VAL A 118 1.49 3.96 -17.44
N ASN A 119 1.88 4.55 -16.30
CA ASN A 119 1.60 5.96 -16.02
C ASN A 119 2.47 6.96 -16.85
N ASN A 120 3.36 6.47 -17.72
CA ASN A 120 3.98 7.29 -18.77
C ASN A 120 3.11 7.42 -20.04
N LEU A 121 1.88 6.89 -20.05
CA LEU A 121 0.91 7.17 -21.11
C LEU A 121 -0.51 7.38 -20.55
N GLN A 122 -0.85 8.67 -20.43
CA GLN A 122 -2.19 9.27 -20.46
C GLN A 122 -3.25 8.88 -19.40
N PRO A 123 -4.12 9.85 -19.03
CA PRO A 123 -5.26 9.61 -18.15
C PRO A 123 -6.40 8.95 -18.92
N GLY A 124 -6.81 7.78 -18.43
CA GLY A 124 -8.11 7.18 -18.76
C GLY A 124 -8.02 5.99 -19.70
N THR A 125 -8.24 4.80 -19.14
CA THR A 125 -9.08 3.77 -19.77
C THR A 125 -9.65 2.89 -18.67
N LYS A 126 -10.91 2.53 -18.86
CA LYS A 126 -11.79 1.81 -17.92
C LYS A 126 -11.25 0.41 -17.60
N VAL A 127 -11.51 -0.04 -16.38
CA VAL A 127 -11.28 -1.42 -15.94
C VAL A 127 -12.26 -2.34 -16.65
N ASP A 128 -11.78 -3.08 -17.64
CA ASP A 128 -12.47 -4.25 -18.20
C ASP A 128 -12.10 -5.50 -17.39
N GLN A 129 -13.11 -6.10 -16.76
CA GLN A 129 -13.00 -7.39 -16.07
C GLN A 129 -12.94 -8.53 -17.10
N CYS A 130 -11.86 -9.30 -17.09
CA CYS A 130 -11.76 -10.53 -17.88
C CYS A 130 -12.46 -11.70 -17.16
N LYS A 131 -13.35 -12.35 -17.93
CA LYS A 131 -14.26 -13.43 -17.54
C LYS A 131 -13.52 -14.77 -17.38
N GLN A 132 -13.82 -15.50 -16.32
CA GLN A 132 -13.67 -16.95 -16.31
C GLN A 132 -15.00 -17.59 -16.72
N LYS A 133 -14.95 -18.43 -17.74
CA LYS A 133 -16.07 -19.18 -18.29
C LYS A 133 -15.84 -20.65 -17.94
N THR A 134 -16.72 -21.24 -17.15
CA THR A 134 -16.99 -22.67 -17.17
C THR A 134 -18.51 -22.85 -17.00
N SER A 135 -19.04 -23.69 -17.88
CA SER A 135 -20.42 -24.12 -18.05
C SER A 135 -20.92 -24.89 -16.81
N ASP A 136 -22.21 -25.02 -16.47
CA ASP A 136 -23.34 -25.54 -17.25
C ASP A 136 -24.70 -25.25 -16.58
N THR A 137 -25.76 -25.16 -17.42
CA THR A 137 -27.22 -25.34 -17.15
C THR A 137 -28.07 -24.21 -16.51
N VAL A 138 -29.25 -24.02 -17.11
CA VAL A 138 -30.25 -22.91 -17.14
C VAL A 138 -31.53 -23.33 -16.33
N PRO A 139 -32.62 -22.53 -16.04
CA PRO A 139 -32.93 -21.09 -16.20
C PRO A 139 -33.58 -20.31 -15.00
N LYS A 140 -33.68 -18.98 -15.19
CA LYS A 140 -34.77 -18.04 -14.83
C LYS A 140 -35.03 -17.66 -13.34
N ARG A 141 -34.75 -16.39 -13.02
CA ARG A 141 -35.79 -15.36 -12.77
C ARG A 141 -35.21 -13.95 -12.73
N ASN A 142 -35.87 -13.08 -13.48
CA ASN A 142 -35.76 -11.62 -13.51
C ASN A 142 -36.48 -11.06 -12.28
N VAL A 143 -35.85 -10.14 -11.54
CA VAL A 143 -36.52 -9.00 -10.90
C VAL A 143 -35.50 -7.90 -10.57
N ASN A 144 -35.89 -6.69 -10.93
CA ASN A 144 -35.18 -5.42 -10.74
C ASN A 144 -35.25 -4.91 -9.29
N LEU A 145 -34.33 -3.98 -9.00
CA LEU A 145 -34.40 -2.87 -8.04
C LEU A 145 -34.72 -3.18 -6.56
N ALA A 146 -33.78 -2.82 -5.67
CA ALA A 146 -34.04 -1.80 -4.66
C ALA A 146 -32.75 -1.38 -3.94
N ILE A 147 -32.58 -0.07 -3.88
CA ILE A 147 -31.63 0.72 -3.10
C ILE A 147 -31.88 0.50 -1.61
N THR A 148 -30.85 0.27 -0.79
CA THR A 148 -30.76 0.97 0.51
C THR A 148 -29.34 1.02 1.07
N ARG A 149 -28.85 2.26 1.26
CA ARG A 149 -27.73 2.62 2.13
C ARG A 149 -28.12 2.38 3.58
N ILE A 150 -27.25 1.77 4.39
CA ILE A 150 -27.12 2.13 5.81
C ILE A 150 -25.63 2.18 6.17
N PHE A 151 -25.14 3.41 6.33
CA PHE A 151 -23.91 3.73 7.06
C PHE A 151 -24.25 3.69 8.55
N ASN A 152 -23.51 2.93 9.35
CA ASN A 152 -23.50 3.10 10.81
C ASN A 152 -22.06 3.37 11.26
N PHE A 153 -21.75 4.65 11.44
CA PHE A 153 -20.54 5.15 12.08
C PHE A 153 -20.91 5.61 13.49
N GLY A 154 -20.80 4.70 14.46
CA GLY A 154 -21.01 5.02 15.87
C GLY A 154 -19.75 5.61 16.48
N ARG A 155 -19.65 6.95 16.54
CA ARG A 155 -18.75 7.67 17.44
C ARG A 155 -19.55 8.78 18.12
N SER A 156 -19.97 8.50 19.35
CA SER A 156 -20.48 9.51 20.28
C SER A 156 -19.30 10.18 20.98
N LEU A 157 -19.32 11.51 20.97
CA LEU A 157 -18.43 12.44 21.65
C LEU A 157 -19.07 12.85 22.99
N PHE A 158 -18.23 12.99 24.01
CA PHE A 158 -18.28 13.94 25.15
C PHE A 158 -19.63 14.48 25.64
N ILE A 159 -19.89 14.30 26.95
CA ILE A 159 -20.49 15.34 27.79
C ILE A 159 -19.74 15.38 29.14
N SER A 160 -19.26 16.58 29.46
CA SER A 160 -18.72 17.00 30.75
C SER A 160 -19.87 17.29 31.75
N SER A 161 -19.65 17.01 33.03
CA SER A 161 -20.16 17.79 34.17
C SER A 161 -19.33 17.43 35.40
#